data_AF-A0A931PRJ1-F1
#
_entry.id   AF-A0A931PRJ1-F1
#
_cell.length_a   1.000
_cell.length_b   1.000
_cell.length_c   1.000
_cell.angle_alpha   90.00
_cell.angle_beta   90.00
_cell.angle_gamma   90.00
#
_symmetry.space_group_name_H-M   'P 1'
#
loop_
_entity.id
_entity.type
_entity.pdbx_description
1 polymer ?
#
loop_
_entity_poly.entity_id
_entity_poly.type
_entity_poly.pdbx_seq_one_letter_code
_entity_poly.pdbx_strand_id
1 'polypeptide(L)'
;MKRRLDMDKIASALGAERRGKVSATGGYFGAMQLLADVEAKFRVPTRGGRPTDPRWTERRLVPLAPETLARLEEITSRVREHGGVNVEPMQLAALLLEKTARQLSEADADQLVRPRRRASRRFPG
;
A
#
# COMPACT_ATOMS: atom_id res chain seq x y z
N MET A 1 34.02 20.00 -23.66
CA MET A 1 32.63 19.51 -23.84
C MET A 1 32.09 19.06 -22.48
N LYS A 2 31.01 19.66 -21.96
CA LYS A 2 30.32 19.12 -20.76
C LYS A 2 29.62 17.82 -21.16
N ARG A 3 30.03 16.68 -20.58
CA ARG A 3 29.30 15.41 -20.72
C ARG A 3 27.86 15.64 -20.25
N ARG A 4 26.89 15.57 -21.15
CA ARG A 4 25.48 15.52 -20.77
C ARG A 4 25.23 14.16 -20.15
N LEU A 5 24.84 14.15 -18.87
CA LEU A 5 24.38 12.95 -18.19
C LEU A 5 23.01 12.56 -18.77
N ASP A 6 22.87 11.29 -19.09
CA ASP A 6 21.58 10.70 -19.44
C ASP A 6 20.84 10.37 -18.14
N MET A 7 19.93 11.25 -17.77
CA MET A 7 19.19 11.15 -16.51
C MET A 7 18.20 9.99 -16.52
N ASP A 8 17.71 9.58 -17.68
CA ASP A 8 16.72 8.52 -17.80
C ASP A 8 17.39 7.16 -17.65
N LYS A 9 18.61 7.02 -18.20
CA LYS A 9 19.47 5.87 -17.95
C LYS A 9 19.84 5.72 -16.47
N ILE A 10 20.12 6.84 -15.79
CA ILE A 10 20.41 6.84 -14.34
C ILE A 10 19.17 6.43 -13.54
N ALA A 11 17.99 6.99 -13.86
CA ALA A 11 16.75 6.64 -13.18
C ALA A 11 16.41 5.16 -13.31
N SER A 12 16.51 4.61 -14.53
CA SER A 12 16.29 3.18 -14.79
C SER A 12 17.28 2.28 -14.05
N ALA A 13 18.57 2.64 -14.03
CA ALA A 13 19.58 1.88 -13.29
C ALA A 13 19.36 1.89 -11.77
N LEU A 14 18.73 2.94 -11.24
CA LEU A 14 18.40 3.08 -9.82
C LEU A 14 17.01 2.50 -9.47
N GLY A 15 16.28 1.92 -10.43
CA GLY A 15 14.91 1.44 -10.20
C GLY A 15 13.92 2.56 -9.84
N ALA A 16 14.23 3.79 -10.23
CA ALA A 16 13.46 4.98 -9.89
C ALA A 16 12.76 5.60 -11.12
N GLU A 17 11.71 6.36 -10.87
CA GLU A 17 11.01 7.14 -11.90
C GLU A 17 11.31 8.64 -11.71
N ARG A 18 11.64 9.34 -12.80
CA ARG A 18 11.91 10.77 -12.75
C ARG A 18 10.59 11.55 -12.61
N ARG A 19 10.32 12.03 -11.39
CA ARG A 19 9.09 12.77 -11.04
C ARG A 19 9.09 14.26 -11.40
N GLY A 20 10.20 14.80 -11.93
CA GLY A 20 10.25 16.19 -12.37
C GLY A 20 11.64 16.73 -12.63
N LYS A 21 11.73 18.04 -12.87
CA LYS A 21 12.98 18.80 -12.95
C LYS A 21 12.92 19.93 -11.92
N VAL A 22 14.06 20.23 -11.29
CA VAL A 22 14.21 21.40 -10.41
C VAL A 22 15.16 22.37 -11.11
N SER A 23 14.73 23.61 -11.31
CA SER A 23 15.56 24.68 -11.86
C SER A 23 16.26 25.39 -10.71
N ALA A 24 17.37 24.82 -10.22
CA ALA A 24 18.19 25.47 -9.22
C ALA A 24 19.19 26.41 -9.90
N THR A 25 19.16 27.69 -9.52
CA THR A 25 20.19 28.68 -9.85
C THR A 25 21.19 28.75 -8.69
N GLY A 26 22.47 29.06 -8.93
CA GLY A 26 23.45 29.20 -7.85
C GLY A 26 23.20 30.43 -6.97
N GLY A 27 23.77 30.45 -5.76
CA GLY A 27 23.66 31.57 -4.81
C GLY A 27 22.61 31.36 -3.71
N TYR A 28 22.61 32.25 -2.70
CA TYR A 28 21.76 32.14 -1.50
C TYR A 28 20.27 32.02 -1.81
N PHE A 29 19.75 32.90 -2.67
CA PHE A 29 18.34 32.88 -3.09
C PHE A 29 17.98 31.64 -3.92
N GLY A 30 18.92 31.13 -4.72
CA GLY A 30 18.74 29.90 -5.48
C GLY A 30 18.70 28.65 -4.60
N ALA A 31 19.46 28.64 -3.50
CA ALA A 31 19.37 27.59 -2.48
C ALA A 31 18.02 27.61 -1.74
N MET A 32 17.50 28.80 -1.41
CA MET A 32 16.18 28.94 -0.80
C MET A 32 15.05 28.50 -1.74
N GLN A 33 15.16 28.80 -3.03
CA GLN A 33 14.20 28.35 -4.03
C GLN A 33 14.25 26.82 -4.23
N LEU A 34 15.44 26.23 -4.22
CA LEU A 34 15.62 24.78 -4.25
C LEU A 34 14.98 24.11 -3.02
N LEU A 35 15.19 24.68 -1.82
CA LEU A 35 14.57 24.18 -0.60
C LEU A 35 13.04 24.20 -0.70
N ALA A 36 12.45 25.32 -1.13
CA ALA A 36 11.01 25.44 -1.32
C ALA A 36 10.47 24.44 -2.36
N ASP A 37 11.19 24.25 -3.47
CA ASP A 37 10.83 23.27 -4.51
C ASP A 37 10.87 21.82 -3.97
N VAL A 38 11.84 21.51 -3.12
CA VAL A 38 11.96 20.20 -2.47
C VAL A 38 10.83 20.00 -1.47
N GLU A 39 10.56 20.97 -0.60
CA GLU A 39 9.47 20.91 0.38
C GLU A 39 8.11 20.75 -0.29
N ALA A 40 7.86 21.43 -1.41
CA ALA A 40 6.61 21.33 -2.15
C ALA A 40 6.46 19.96 -2.84
N LYS A 41 7.53 19.45 -3.47
CA LYS A 41 7.48 18.23 -4.30
C LYS A 41 7.62 16.93 -3.49
N PHE A 42 8.40 16.97 -2.41
CA PHE A 42 8.64 15.82 -1.54
C PHE A 42 7.88 15.93 -0.21
N ARG A 43 6.81 16.74 -0.17
CA ARG A 43 5.94 16.83 1.00
C ARG A 43 5.40 15.44 1.30
N VAL A 44 5.91 14.86 2.38
CA VAL A 44 5.36 13.62 2.94
C VAL A 44 3.89 13.91 3.25
N PRO A 45 2.94 13.04 2.87
CA PRO A 45 1.55 13.22 3.25
C PRO A 45 1.46 13.53 4.76
N THR A 46 0.53 14.41 5.16
CA THR A 46 0.37 14.86 6.56
C THR A 46 0.31 13.71 7.56
N ARG A 47 -0.10 12.52 7.10
CA ARG A 47 0.07 11.26 7.80
C ARG A 47 1.44 10.67 7.46
N GLY A 48 2.41 10.84 8.36
CA GLY A 48 3.67 10.11 8.29
C GLY A 48 3.40 8.60 8.15
N GLY A 49 3.89 8.01 7.07
CA GLY A 49 3.67 6.60 6.76
C GLY A 49 3.79 6.30 5.27
N ARG A 50 3.93 5.00 4.95
CA ARG A 50 3.97 4.48 3.57
C ARG A 50 2.74 4.97 2.78
N PRO A 51 2.90 5.27 1.47
CA PRO A 51 1.77 5.60 0.59
C PRO A 51 0.63 4.60 0.78
N THR A 52 -0.48 5.10 1.32
CA THR A 52 -1.76 4.40 1.43
C THR A 52 -2.69 5.00 0.39
N ASP A 53 -3.65 4.25 -0.14
CA ASP A 53 -4.59 4.77 -1.14
C ASP A 53 -5.25 6.06 -0.60
N PRO A 54 -5.10 7.21 -1.29
CA PRO A 54 -5.60 8.50 -0.81
C PRO A 54 -7.13 8.54 -0.71
N ARG A 55 -7.84 7.58 -1.32
CA ARG A 55 -9.30 7.45 -1.21
C ARG A 55 -9.74 6.78 0.09
N TRP A 56 -8.83 6.18 0.85
CA TRP A 56 -9.14 5.52 2.14
C TRP A 56 -9.22 6.56 3.27
N THR A 57 -10.40 7.17 3.40
CA THR A 57 -10.70 8.19 4.41
C THR A 57 -11.12 7.59 5.75
N GLU A 58 -11.84 6.47 5.72
CA GLU A 58 -12.38 5.79 6.90
C GLU A 58 -11.38 4.79 7.51
N ARG A 59 -11.34 4.72 8.84
CA ARG A 59 -10.46 3.81 9.59
C ARG A 59 -11.24 3.16 10.74
N ARG A 60 -11.35 1.84 10.70
CA ARG A 60 -12.00 1.03 11.75
C ARG A 60 -11.08 -0.12 12.14
N LEU A 61 -11.09 -0.47 13.41
CA LEU A 61 -10.37 -1.64 13.91
C LEU A 61 -11.19 -2.88 13.58
N VAL A 62 -10.57 -3.83 12.88
CA VAL A 62 -11.17 -5.13 12.55
C VAL A 62 -10.40 -6.18 13.33
N PRO A 63 -11.03 -6.88 14.29
CA PRO A 63 -10.38 -7.97 14.99
C PRO A 63 -10.14 -9.14 14.01
N LEU A 64 -8.98 -9.77 14.11
CA LEU A 64 -8.60 -10.92 13.30
C LEU A 64 -8.22 -12.09 14.21
N ALA A 65 -8.52 -13.30 13.75
CA ALA A 65 -7.97 -14.50 14.37
C ALA A 65 -6.46 -14.58 14.08
N PRO A 66 -5.63 -15.06 15.02
CA PRO A 66 -4.17 -15.13 14.85
C PRO A 66 -3.73 -15.85 13.56
N GLU A 67 -4.40 -16.94 13.21
CA GLU A 67 -4.15 -17.73 12.01
C GLU A 67 -4.40 -16.93 10.72
N THR A 68 -5.37 -16.02 10.73
CA THR A 68 -5.68 -15.18 9.57
C THR A 68 -4.61 -14.12 9.38
N LEU A 69 -4.14 -13.52 10.48
CA LEU A 69 -3.05 -12.55 10.44
C LEU A 69 -1.75 -13.19 9.93
N ALA A 70 -1.39 -14.35 10.48
CA ALA A 70 -0.20 -15.10 10.05
C ALA A 70 -0.25 -15.44 8.55
N ARG A 71 -1.43 -15.81 8.04
CA ARG A 71 -1.60 -16.08 6.61
C ARG A 71 -1.42 -14.84 5.74
N LEU A 72 -1.93 -13.68 6.18
CA LEU A 72 -1.73 -12.42 5.47
C LEU A 72 -0.26 -12.03 5.43
N GLU A 73 0.45 -12.19 6.55
CA GLU A 73 1.89 -11.95 6.64
C GLU A 73 2.67 -12.82 5.66
N GLU A 74 2.44 -14.13 5.64
CA GLU A 74 3.06 -15.08 4.71
C GLU A 74 2.86 -14.67 3.24
N ILE A 75 1.62 -14.30 2.87
CA ILE A 75 1.32 -13.86 1.51
C ILE A 75 2.07 -12.57 1.18
N THR A 76 2.07 -11.59 2.09
CA THR A 76 2.77 -10.33 1.83
C THR A 76 4.28 -10.48 1.75
N SER A 77 4.89 -11.36 2.56
CA SER A 77 6.32 -11.68 2.45
C SER A 77 6.65 -12.24 1.08
N ARG A 78 5.87 -13.20 0.59
CA ARG A 78 6.05 -13.75 -0.77
C ARG A 78 5.89 -12.68 -1.85
N VAL A 79 4.89 -11.81 -1.74
CA VAL A 79 4.68 -10.74 -2.73
C VAL A 79 5.86 -9.77 -2.75
N ARG A 80 6.46 -9.46 -1.60
CA ARG A 80 7.66 -8.61 -1.51
C ARG A 80 8.91 -9.27 -2.09
N GLU A 81 9.05 -10.57 -1.90
CA GLU A 81 10.19 -11.34 -2.41
C GLU A 81 10.16 -11.46 -3.95
N HIS A 82 8.97 -11.63 -4.52
CA HIS A 82 8.79 -11.90 -5.95
C HIS A 82 8.44 -10.64 -6.78
N GLY A 83 7.90 -9.60 -6.13
CA GLY A 83 7.46 -8.38 -6.79
C GLY A 83 8.14 -7.16 -6.17
N GLY A 84 8.56 -6.21 -7.01
CA GLY A 84 9.11 -4.91 -6.56
C GLY A 84 8.13 -4.02 -5.79
N VAL A 85 6.97 -4.55 -5.37
CA VAL A 85 5.93 -3.83 -4.65
C VAL A 85 5.96 -4.25 -3.19
N ASN A 86 6.19 -3.29 -2.32
CA ASN A 86 6.26 -3.52 -0.88
C ASN A 86 4.88 -3.23 -0.23
N VAL A 87 4.15 -4.28 0.13
CA VAL A 87 2.78 -4.23 0.67
C VAL A 87 2.75 -4.77 2.09
N GLU A 88 2.19 -4.02 3.04
CA GLU A 88 1.99 -4.46 4.43
C GLU A 88 0.79 -5.44 4.56
N PRO A 89 0.82 -6.38 5.53
CA PRO A 89 -0.26 -7.36 5.75
C PRO A 89 -1.65 -6.70 5.81
N MET A 90 -1.73 -5.55 6.49
CA MET A 90 -3.01 -4.85 6.66
C MET A 90 -3.45 -4.06 5.43
N GLN A 91 -2.51 -3.69 4.55
CA GLN A 91 -2.87 -3.12 3.26
C GLN A 91 -3.45 -4.19 2.34
N LEU A 92 -2.90 -5.41 2.36
CA LEU A 92 -3.47 -6.54 1.64
C LEU A 92 -4.87 -6.87 2.16
N ALA A 93 -5.07 -6.90 3.48
CA ALA A 93 -6.38 -7.12 4.07
C ALA A 93 -7.41 -6.08 3.61
N ALA A 94 -7.05 -4.79 3.63
CA ALA A 94 -7.93 -3.72 3.15
C ALA A 94 -8.29 -3.89 1.66
N LEU A 95 -7.33 -4.26 0.80
CA LEU A 95 -7.60 -4.56 -0.61
C LEU A 95 -8.54 -5.76 -0.79
N LEU A 96 -8.40 -6.81 0.03
CA LEU A 96 -9.28 -7.97 0.02
C LEU A 96 -10.71 -7.60 0.46
N LEU A 97 -10.85 -6.75 1.48
CA LEU A 97 -12.14 -6.25 1.93
C LEU A 97 -12.82 -5.42 0.83
N GLU A 98 -12.12 -4.47 0.22
CA GLU A 98 -12.63 -3.65 -0.89
C GLU A 98 -13.07 -4.51 -2.09
N LYS A 99 -12.26 -5.49 -2.47
CA LYS A 99 -12.57 -6.40 -3.59
C LYS A 99 -13.80 -7.25 -3.27
N THR A 100 -13.85 -7.83 -2.07
CA THR A 100 -14.94 -8.72 -1.66
C THR A 100 -16.24 -7.94 -1.49
N ALA A 101 -16.20 -6.78 -0.83
CA ALA A 101 -17.38 -5.94 -0.63
C ALA A 101 -18.01 -5.48 -1.95
N ARG A 102 -17.20 -5.23 -2.99
CA ARG A 102 -17.71 -4.89 -4.33
C ARG A 102 -18.38 -6.06 -5.05
N GLN A 103 -17.97 -7.29 -4.73
CA GLN A 103 -18.45 -8.51 -5.40
C GLN A 103 -19.56 -9.21 -4.60
N LEU A 104 -19.73 -8.87 -3.33
CA LEU A 104 -20.65 -9.52 -2.42
C LEU A 104 -22.10 -9.17 -2.77
N SER A 105 -22.93 -10.18 -3.03
CA SER A 105 -24.38 -10.02 -3.11
C SER A 105 -25.03 -10.11 -1.72
N GLU A 106 -26.27 -9.62 -1.58
CA GLU A 106 -27.04 -9.75 -0.34
C GLU A 106 -27.22 -11.22 0.07
N ALA A 107 -27.44 -12.11 -0.89
CA ALA A 107 -27.58 -13.54 -0.64
C ALA A 107 -26.27 -14.17 -0.12
N ASP A 108 -25.12 -13.72 -0.62
CA ASP A 108 -23.81 -14.19 -0.15
C ASP A 108 -23.51 -13.67 1.26
N ALA A 109 -23.87 -12.41 1.54
CA ALA A 109 -23.74 -11.82 2.86
C ALA A 109 -24.56 -12.60 3.90
N ASP A 110 -25.80 -12.94 3.56
CA ASP A 110 -26.66 -13.76 4.42
C ASP A 110 -26.06 -15.13 4.72
N GLN A 111 -25.42 -15.76 3.74
CA GLN A 111 -24.75 -17.05 3.95
C GLN A 111 -23.53 -16.94 4.86
N LEU A 112 -22.77 -15.84 4.78
CA LEU A 112 -21.60 -15.60 5.63
C LEU A 112 -21.98 -15.38 7.11
N VAL A 113 -23.12 -14.73 7.36
CA VAL A 113 -23.60 -14.44 8.72
C VAL A 113 -24.37 -15.62 9.32
N ARG A 114 -24.96 -16.50 8.48
CA ARG A 114 -25.68 -17.67 8.97
C ARG A 114 -24.74 -18.57 9.79
N PRO A 115 -25.09 -18.87 11.06
CA PRO A 115 -24.27 -19.73 11.88
C PRO A 115 -24.17 -21.09 11.20
N ARG A 116 -22.93 -21.51 10.90
CA ARG A 116 -22.63 -22.84 10.36
C ARG A 116 -23.11 -23.86 11.39
N ARG A 117 -24.30 -24.44 11.19
CA ARG A 117 -24.88 -25.45 12.07
C ARG A 117 -23.82 -26.53 12.30
N ARG A 118 -23.27 -26.58 13.52
CA ARG A 118 -22.42 -27.71 13.92
C ARG A 118 -23.27 -28.96 13.77
N ALA A 119 -22.83 -29.88 12.92
CA ALA A 119 -23.40 -31.22 12.85
C ALA A 119 -23.33 -31.81 14.27
N SER A 120 -24.49 -31.92 14.92
CA SER A 120 -24.63 -32.60 16.19
C SER A 120 -24.27 -34.07 15.95
N ARG A 121 -23.09 -34.49 16.41
CA ARG A 121 -22.76 -35.91 16.56
C ARG A 121 -23.75 -36.49 17.57
N ARG A 122 -24.79 -37.18 17.08
CA ARG A 122 -25.53 -38.16 17.87
C ARG A 122 -24.57 -39.32 18.13
N PHE A 123 -24.17 -39.48 19.39
CA PHE A 123 -23.63 -40.75 19.87
C PHE A 123 -24.82 -41.66 20.20
N PRO A 124 -24.95 -42.86 19.63
CA PRO A 124 -25.85 -43.86 20.16
C PRO A 124 -25.20 -44.46 21.43
N GLY A 125 -26.02 -44.65 22.45
CA GLY A 125 -25.65 -45.35 23.69
C GLY A 125 -25.65 -46.86 23.54
#